data_AF-A0AAU8CE58-F1
#
_entry.id   AF-A0AAU8CE58-F1
#
_cell.length_a   1.000
_cell.length_b   1.000
_cell.length_c   1.000
_cell.angle_alpha   90.00
_cell.angle_beta   90.00
_cell.angle_gamma   90.00
#
_symmetry.space_group_name_H-M   'P 1'
#
loop_
_entity.id
_entity.type
_entity.pdbx_description
1 polymer ?
#
loop_
_entity_poly.entity_id
_entity_poly.type
_entity_poly.pdbx_seq_one_letter_code
_entity_poly.pdbx_strand_id
1 'polypeptide(L)'
;MATTVTVSYPADVGDWVRDQLRTDHVRAYLKRSNDRAREGDAWSVSVNEGCGVTSPDIPLRVEGVVGDESLDETAELAFVERDAGRNGAGGEN
;
A
#
# COMPACT_ATOMS: atom_id res chain seq x y z
N MET A 1 -10.28 13.52 11.72
CA MET A 1 -10.01 12.22 11.07
C MET A 1 -9.25 12.49 9.78
N ALA A 2 -8.40 11.56 9.35
CA ALA A 2 -7.72 11.62 8.08
C ALA A 2 -8.76 11.61 6.95
N THR A 3 -8.78 12.63 6.10
CA THR A 3 -9.67 12.69 4.94
C THR A 3 -9.03 12.06 3.72
N THR A 4 -7.72 12.29 3.54
CA THR A 4 -6.96 11.80 2.39
C THR A 4 -5.58 11.36 2.85
N VAL A 5 -5.18 10.14 2.51
CA VAL A 5 -3.89 9.56 2.87
C VAL A 5 -3.16 9.15 1.60
N THR A 6 -1.99 9.72 1.39
CA THR A 6 -1.12 9.38 0.25
C THR A 6 -0.18 8.28 0.68
N VAL A 7 -0.29 7.14 0.01
CA VAL A 7 0.52 5.96 0.26
C VAL A 7 1.33 5.63 -0.99
N SER A 8 2.63 5.50 -0.82
CA SER A 8 3.54 5.07 -1.86
C SER A 8 3.78 3.57 -1.80
N TYR A 9 3.79 2.91 -2.96
CA TYR A 9 4.14 1.48 -3.09
C TYR A 9 5.35 1.31 -4.02
N PRO A 10 6.24 0.35 -3.74
CA PRO A 10 7.42 0.12 -4.57
C PRO A 10 7.00 -0.31 -5.98
N ALA A 11 7.66 0.23 -7.00
CA ALA A 11 7.42 -0.19 -8.39
C ALA A 11 7.76 -1.67 -8.65
N ASP A 12 8.51 -2.32 -7.76
CA ASP A 12 8.96 -3.72 -7.86
C ASP A 12 7.88 -4.76 -7.47
N VAL A 13 6.71 -4.33 -6.99
CA VAL A 13 5.65 -5.23 -6.49
C VAL A 13 4.95 -6.05 -7.58
N GLY A 14 5.20 -5.74 -8.85
CA GLY A 14 4.55 -6.37 -10.00
C GLY A 14 3.17 -5.78 -10.32
N ASP A 15 2.79 -5.83 -11.60
CA ASP A 15 1.54 -5.23 -12.10
C ASP A 15 0.27 -5.81 -11.47
N TRP A 16 0.27 -7.10 -11.14
CA TRP A 16 -0.90 -7.74 -10.52
C TRP A 16 -1.18 -7.20 -9.11
N VAL A 17 -0.15 -7.12 -8.25
CA VAL A 17 -0.26 -6.53 -6.91
C VAL A 17 -0.69 -5.07 -7.01
N ARG A 18 -0.11 -4.33 -7.97
CA ARG A 18 -0.48 -2.94 -8.24
C ARG A 18 -1.96 -2.77 -8.57
N ASP A 19 -2.53 -3.69 -9.35
CA ASP A 19 -3.95 -3.69 -9.67
C ASP A 19 -4.81 -4.03 -8.43
N GLN A 20 -4.37 -4.98 -7.61
CA GLN A 20 -5.03 -5.30 -6.34
C GLN A 20 -5.03 -4.13 -5.36
N LEU A 21 -3.92 -3.39 -5.24
CA LEU A 21 -3.83 -2.18 -4.40
C LEU A 21 -4.84 -1.10 -4.80
N ARG A 22 -5.24 -1.07 -6.09
CA ARG A 22 -6.27 -0.14 -6.59
C ARG A 22 -7.69 -0.60 -6.27
N THR A 23 -7.89 -1.84 -5.84
CA THR A 23 -9.20 -2.42 -5.53
C THR A 23 -9.67 -2.00 -4.14
N ASP A 24 -10.97 -1.71 -4.00
CA ASP A 24 -11.57 -1.27 -2.73
C ASP A 24 -11.37 -2.26 -1.58
N HIS A 25 -11.26 -3.56 -1.85
CA HIS A 25 -11.03 -4.56 -0.83
C HIS A 25 -9.68 -4.38 -0.12
N VAL A 26 -8.60 -4.09 -0.87
CA VAL A 26 -7.27 -3.84 -0.29
C VAL A 26 -7.26 -2.51 0.47
N ARG A 27 -7.95 -1.50 -0.06
CA ARG A 27 -8.12 -0.21 0.64
C ARG A 27 -8.83 -0.38 1.97
N ALA A 28 -9.94 -1.13 2.00
CA ALA A 28 -10.67 -1.41 3.22
C ALA A 28 -9.83 -2.24 4.20
N TYR A 29 -9.06 -3.22 3.70
CA TYR A 29 -8.14 -3.99 4.53
C TYR A 29 -7.07 -3.11 5.19
N LEU A 30 -6.44 -2.22 4.42
CA LEU A 30 -5.42 -1.29 4.94
C LEU A 30 -6.00 -0.35 6.01
N LYS A 31 -7.21 0.17 5.79
CA LYS A 31 -7.90 1.00 6.79
C LYS A 31 -8.26 0.23 8.05
N ARG A 32 -8.63 -1.04 7.90
CA ARG A 32 -9.00 -1.88 9.04
C ARG A 32 -7.79 -2.38 9.82
N SER A 33 -6.67 -2.64 9.14
CA SER A 33 -5.41 -3.02 9.78
C SER A 33 -4.73 -1.84 10.45
N ASN A 34 -4.86 -0.63 9.89
CA ASN A 34 -4.24 0.57 10.42
C ASN A 34 -5.30 1.54 10.97
N ASP A 35 -5.49 1.57 12.29
CA ASP A 35 -6.39 2.53 12.96
C ASP A 35 -5.88 3.99 12.87
N ARG A 36 -4.59 4.17 12.55
CA ARG A 36 -3.94 5.47 12.45
C ARG A 36 -3.04 5.55 11.23
N ALA A 37 -3.00 6.73 10.61
CA ALA A 37 -2.08 7.05 9.52
C ALA A 37 -1.22 8.24 9.93
N ARG A 38 0.09 8.10 9.80
CA ARG A 38 1.06 9.17 10.04
C ARG A 38 2.06 9.24 8.92
N GLU A 39 2.50 10.44 8.58
CA GLU A 39 3.57 10.64 7.59
C GLU A 39 4.84 9.89 8.01
N GLY A 40 5.39 9.12 7.08
CA GLY A 40 6.55 8.25 7.28
C GLY A 40 6.23 6.88 7.87
N ASP A 41 4.97 6.57 8.15
CA ASP A 41 4.56 5.27 8.65
C ASP A 41 4.70 4.18 7.58
N ALA A 42 5.10 2.98 8.01
CA ALA A 42 5.34 1.85 7.13
C ALA A 42 4.22 0.84 7.29
N TRP A 43 3.51 0.58 6.20
CA TRP A 43 2.40 -0.36 6.15
C TRP A 43 2.81 -1.60 5.39
N SER A 44 2.19 -2.72 5.76
CA SER A 44 2.50 -4.03 5.26
C SER A 44 1.20 -4.70 4.81
N VAL A 45 1.17 -5.17 3.58
CA VAL A 45 0.01 -5.92 3.06
C VAL A 45 0.47 -7.10 2.23
N SER A 46 -0.24 -8.21 2.38
CA SER A 46 -0.08 -9.42 1.59
C SER A 46 -1.36 -9.69 0.82
N VAL A 47 -1.26 -9.85 -0.50
CA VAL A 47 -2.39 -10.21 -1.37
C VAL A 47 -2.25 -11.67 -1.81
N ASN A 48 -3.38 -12.37 -1.91
CA ASN A 48 -3.38 -13.77 -2.31
C ASN A 48 -3.46 -13.88 -3.84
N GLU A 49 -2.37 -14.30 -4.48
CA GLU A 49 -2.24 -14.45 -5.93
C GLU A 49 -3.01 -15.67 -6.48
N GLY A 50 -3.37 -16.62 -5.60
CA GLY A 50 -4.21 -17.77 -5.93
C GLY A 50 -3.59 -19.11 -5.49
N CYS A 51 -4.46 -20.12 -5.33
CA CYS A 51 -4.17 -21.51 -4.96
C CYS A 51 -2.95 -21.73 -4.03
N GLY A 52 -2.88 -20.99 -2.93
CA GLY A 52 -1.84 -21.12 -1.89
C GLY A 52 -0.62 -20.24 -2.08
N VAL A 53 -0.53 -19.48 -3.17
CA VAL A 53 0.50 -18.46 -3.40
C VAL A 53 0.01 -17.14 -2.82
N THR A 54 0.80 -16.59 -1.90
CA THR A 54 0.58 -15.26 -1.33
C THR A 54 1.79 -14.42 -1.68
N SER A 55 1.56 -13.19 -2.11
CA SER A 55 2.63 -12.27 -2.42
C SER A 55 3.50 -12.02 -1.19
N PRO A 56 4.79 -11.72 -1.38
CA PRO A 56 5.61 -11.21 -0.31
C PRO A 56 4.96 -9.97 0.31
N ASP A 57 5.27 -9.73 1.58
CA ASP A 57 4.76 -8.57 2.30
C ASP A 57 5.19 -7.29 1.58
N ILE A 58 4.21 -6.54 1.05
CA ILE A 58 4.45 -5.36 0.24
C ILE A 58 4.62 -4.16 1.17
N PRO A 59 5.83 -3.56 1.23
CA PRO A 59 6.09 -2.44 2.11
C PRO A 59 5.55 -1.16 1.48
N LEU A 60 4.39 -0.75 1.96
CA LEU A 60 3.77 0.52 1.66
C LEU A 60 4.30 1.59 2.61
N ARG A 61 4.34 2.84 2.16
CA ARG A 61 4.76 3.96 3.01
C ARG A 61 3.79 5.11 2.90
N VAL A 62 3.40 5.66 4.03
CA VAL A 62 2.59 6.88 4.07
C VAL A 62 3.49 8.06 3.75
N GLU A 63 3.26 8.70 2.61
CA GLU A 63 3.98 9.91 2.20
C GLU A 63 3.37 11.16 2.81
N GLY A 64 2.04 11.17 2.98
CA GLY A 64 1.30 12.35 3.39
C GLY A 64 -0.06 11.98 3.99
N VAL A 65 -0.48 12.71 5.02
CA VAL A 65 -1.81 12.58 5.62
C VAL A 65 -2.46 13.95 5.67
N VAL A 66 -3.67 14.06 5.12
CA VAL A 66 -4.49 15.26 5.19
C VAL A 66 -5.55 15.04 6.26
N GLY A 67 -5.52 15.89 7.29
CA GLY A 67 -6.42 15.81 8.44
C GLY A 67 -5.71 15.33 9.71
N ASP A 68 -6.45 14.66 10.59
CA ASP A 68 -5.91 14.08 11.82
C ASP A 68 -5.22 12.72 11.58
N GLU A 69 -4.47 12.25 12.58
CA GLU A 69 -3.80 10.94 12.56
C GLU A 69 -4.75 9.72 12.59
N SER A 70 -6.04 9.91 12.90
CA SER A 70 -7.03 8.82 12.97
C SER A 70 -7.50 8.40 11.58
N LEU A 71 -7.29 7.15 11.20
CA LEU A 71 -7.71 6.58 9.92
C LEU A 71 -9.00 5.78 10.11
N ASP A 72 -9.99 6.03 9.27
CA ASP A 72 -11.30 5.37 9.34
C ASP A 72 -11.71 4.85 7.95
N GLU A 73 -12.78 4.05 7.87
CA GLU A 73 -13.21 3.42 6.60
C GLU A 73 -13.60 4.45 5.52
N THR A 74 -13.96 5.65 5.94
CA THR A 74 -14.33 6.80 5.09
C THR A 74 -13.13 7.53 4.48
N ALA A 75 -11.89 7.30 4.97
CA ALA A 75 -10.71 8.00 4.49
C ALA A 75 -10.38 7.65 3.03
N GLU A 76 -9.93 8.60 2.22
CA GLU A 76 -9.51 8.32 0.85
C GLU A 76 -8.03 7.89 0.82
N LEU A 77 -7.73 6.75 0.20
CA LEU A 77 -6.35 6.26 0.03
C LEU A 77 -5.87 6.51 -1.41
N ALA A 78 -4.91 7.42 -1.56
CA ALA A 78 -4.27 7.73 -2.83
C ALA A 78 -2.97 6.90 -2.95
N PHE A 79 -2.92 5.97 -3.90
CA PHE A 79 -1.76 5.13 -4.14
C PHE A 79 -0.88 5.71 -5.24
N VAL A 80 0.37 6.03 -4.89
CA VAL A 80 1.37 6.49 -5.84
C VAL A 80 2.49 5.46 -5.97
N GLU A 81 2.99 5.28 -7.18
CA GLU A 81 4.16 4.46 -7.40
C GLU A 81 5.39 5.23 -6.91
N ARG A 82 6.18 4.62 -6.02
CA ARG A 82 7.53 5.12 -5.70
C ARG A 82 8.55 4.29 -6.43
N ASP A 83 9.56 4.98 -6.94
CA ASP A 83 10.79 4.33 -7.35
C ASP A 83 11.34 3.57 -6.14
N ALA A 84 11.27 2.25 -6.21
CA ALA A 84 11.93 1.39 -5.25
C ALA A 84 13.40 1.48 -5.62
N GLY A 85 14.08 2.52 -5.10
CA GLY A 85 15.46 2.86 -5.45
C GLY A 85 16.26 1.60 -5.75
N ARG A 86 16.52 1.38 -7.05
CA ARG A 86 17.06 0.14 -7.61
C ARG A 86 18.41 -0.15 -6.97
N ASN A 87 18.41 -0.92 -5.89
CA ASN A 87 19.56 -1.74 -5.53
C ASN A 87 19.30 -3.07 -6.22
N GLY A 88 19.85 -3.19 -7.43
CA GLY A 88 19.24 -3.94 -8.52
C GLY A 88 19.13 -5.44 -8.36
N ALA A 89 18.18 -6.00 -9.10
CA ALA A 89 18.30 -7.31 -9.71
C ALA A 89 17.50 -7.27 -11.02
N GLY A 90 18.21 -7.25 -12.14
CA GLY A 90 17.63 -7.80 -13.37
C GLY A 90 17.53 -9.31 -13.19
N GLY A 91 16.39 -9.89 -13.56
CA GLY A 91 16.15 -11.32 -13.50
C GLY A 91 15.09 -11.69 -14.52
N GLU A 92 15.55 -11.81 -15.77
CA GLU A 92 14.86 -12.40 -16.91
C GLU A 92 14.30 -13.79 -16.58
N ASN A 93 13.04 -14.07 -16.97
CA ASN A 93 12.59 -15.39 -17.44
C ASN A 93 11.44 -15.21 -18.44
#